data_AF-A0A5N7NUA9-F1
#
_entry.id   AF-A0A5N7NUA9-F1
#
_cell.length_a   1.000
_cell.length_b   1.000
_cell.length_c   1.000
_cell.angle_alpha   90.00
_cell.angle_beta   90.00
_cell.angle_gamma   90.00
#
_symmetry.space_group_name_H-M   'P 1'
#
loop_
_entity.id
_entity.type
_entity.pdbx_description
1 polymer ?
#
loop_
_entity_poly.entity_id
_entity_poly.type
_entity_poly.pdbx_seq_one_letter_code
_entity_poly.pdbx_strand_id
1 'polypeptide(L)'
;MVDTMTSYRLIASDMARSLQRVSKEPMVERETAYYKENIGKVKSVDDFMADSRLYNYALKAFGLEDMAFAKAFVRKILTEGIKSDDAMANKLTDKRYKEFATVFDFEGKGAEATQSTAAQQGVVDKYLRQTLETEAGSQNEGVRLALYFQRKAPTLTNAYEILGDKALVSMIQTTFGWPSTISNADIDKQAKMIEDKIDFTKMSDPDYVSKLISRFTAMYEMNNPTASSPASIASLLLGGTSSVGISMDILSTLQNFKPGGR
;
A
#
# COMPACT_ATOMS: atom_id res chain seq x y z
N MET A 1 -9.41 9.56 -17.63
CA MET A 1 -8.70 8.84 -16.54
C MET A 1 -9.72 7.96 -15.86
N VAL A 2 -9.50 6.66 -15.73
CA VAL A 2 -10.49 5.78 -15.09
C VAL A 2 -10.57 6.14 -13.59
N ASP A 3 -11.75 6.10 -12.98
CA ASP A 3 -11.92 6.46 -11.57
C ASP A 3 -11.10 5.56 -10.63
N THR A 4 -10.92 6.01 -9.39
CA THR A 4 -10.08 5.33 -8.39
C THR A 4 -10.54 3.89 -8.12
N MET A 5 -11.85 3.63 -8.00
CA MET A 5 -12.36 2.30 -7.66
C MET A 5 -12.20 1.32 -8.81
N THR A 6 -12.52 1.75 -10.03
CA THR A 6 -12.37 0.93 -11.22
C THR A 6 -10.90 0.58 -11.46
N SER A 7 -9.99 1.54 -11.32
CA SER A 7 -8.54 1.32 -11.44
C SER A 7 -8.03 0.31 -10.40
N TYR A 8 -8.46 0.45 -9.13
CA TYR A 8 -8.16 -0.52 -8.08
C TYR A 8 -8.68 -1.92 -8.43
N ARG A 9 -9.93 -2.06 -8.88
CA ARG A 9 -10.54 -3.36 -9.22
C ARG A 9 -9.82 -4.05 -10.37
N LEU A 10 -9.39 -3.31 -11.39
CA LEU A 10 -8.64 -3.87 -12.53
C LEU A 10 -7.33 -4.53 -12.07
N ILE A 11 -6.65 -3.94 -11.07
CA ILE A 11 -5.41 -4.50 -10.52
C ILE A 11 -5.71 -5.63 -9.53
N ALA A 12 -6.65 -5.41 -8.61
CA ALA A 12 -6.94 -6.32 -7.51
C ALA A 12 -7.64 -7.62 -7.94
N SER A 13 -8.44 -7.58 -9.02
CA SER A 13 -9.17 -8.75 -9.54
C SER A 13 -8.26 -9.84 -10.09
N ASP A 14 -7.09 -9.48 -10.62
CA ASP A 14 -6.06 -10.41 -11.08
C ASP A 14 -4.68 -9.94 -10.63
N MET A 15 -4.45 -10.06 -9.32
CA MET A 15 -3.18 -9.70 -8.68
C MET A 15 -2.02 -10.52 -9.23
N ALA A 16 -2.25 -11.79 -9.57
CA ALA A 16 -1.21 -12.68 -10.10
C ALA A 16 -0.69 -12.17 -11.44
N ARG A 17 -1.59 -11.83 -12.37
CA ARG A 17 -1.21 -11.24 -13.67
C ARG A 17 -0.58 -9.86 -13.52
N SER A 18 -1.09 -9.05 -12.59
CA SER A 18 -0.53 -7.72 -12.31
C SER A 18 0.91 -7.80 -11.82
N LEU A 19 1.20 -8.72 -10.89
CA LEU A 19 2.56 -8.97 -10.40
C LEU A 19 3.44 -9.62 -11.48
N GLN A 20 2.89 -10.50 -12.31
CA GLN A 20 3.62 -11.10 -13.43
C GLN A 20 4.09 -10.03 -14.41
N ARG A 21 3.23 -9.05 -14.75
CA ARG A 21 3.60 -7.91 -15.59
C ARG A 21 4.77 -7.14 -14.98
N VAL A 22 4.66 -6.74 -13.72
CA VAL A 22 5.73 -5.99 -13.01
C VAL A 22 7.02 -6.80 -12.95
N SER A 23 6.94 -8.12 -12.69
CA SER A 23 8.12 -8.99 -12.65
C SER A 23 8.88 -9.11 -13.98
N LYS A 24 8.23 -8.77 -15.10
CA LYS A 24 8.80 -8.79 -16.45
C LYS A 24 9.33 -7.44 -16.91
N GLU A 25 9.25 -6.41 -16.07
CA GLU A 25 9.88 -5.14 -16.37
C GLU A 25 11.40 -5.27 -16.26
N PRO A 26 12.20 -4.79 -17.25
CA PRO A 26 13.63 -5.07 -17.31
C PRO A 26 14.41 -4.69 -16.06
N MET A 27 14.09 -3.56 -15.43
CA MET A 27 14.75 -3.14 -14.19
C MET A 27 14.36 -4.01 -13.00
N VAL A 28 13.07 -4.33 -12.87
CA VAL A 28 12.55 -5.19 -11.80
C VAL A 28 13.19 -6.58 -11.91
N GLU A 29 13.15 -7.19 -13.11
CA GLU A 29 13.72 -8.52 -13.35
C GLU A 29 15.21 -8.56 -13.00
N ARG A 30 15.98 -7.54 -13.43
CA ARG A 30 17.42 -7.45 -13.15
C ARG A 30 17.74 -7.30 -11.67
N GLU A 31 17.04 -6.42 -10.95
CA GLU A 31 17.29 -6.23 -9.52
C GLU A 31 16.80 -7.45 -8.70
N THR A 32 15.67 -8.06 -9.08
CA THR A 32 15.17 -9.29 -8.45
C THR A 32 16.13 -10.46 -8.67
N ALA A 33 16.69 -10.63 -9.87
CA ALA A 33 17.68 -11.66 -10.15
C ALA A 33 18.92 -11.48 -9.28
N TYR A 34 19.46 -10.25 -9.23
CA TYR A 34 20.61 -9.93 -8.39
C TYR A 34 20.34 -10.22 -6.91
N TYR A 35 19.16 -9.85 -6.42
CA TYR A 35 18.77 -10.13 -5.04
C TYR A 35 18.75 -11.63 -4.74
N LYS A 36 18.06 -12.43 -5.57
CA LYS A 36 17.95 -13.89 -5.41
C LYS A 36 19.31 -14.59 -5.42
N GLU A 37 20.22 -14.17 -6.30
CA GLU A 37 21.54 -14.78 -6.43
C GLU A 37 22.50 -14.45 -5.28
N ASN A 38 22.29 -13.33 -4.57
CA ASN A 38 23.29 -12.79 -3.65
C ASN A 38 22.83 -12.69 -2.20
N ILE A 39 21.53 -12.56 -1.91
CA ILE A 39 21.08 -12.36 -0.52
C ILE A 39 21.47 -13.53 0.39
N GLY A 40 21.39 -14.78 -0.09
CA GLY A 40 21.79 -15.96 0.68
C GLY A 40 23.29 -16.04 0.99
N LYS A 41 24.12 -15.17 0.40
CA LYS A 41 25.57 -15.11 0.68
C LYS A 41 25.89 -14.16 1.84
N VAL A 42 24.99 -13.24 2.18
CA VAL A 42 25.15 -12.23 3.24
C VAL A 42 25.06 -12.89 4.61
N LYS A 43 26.08 -12.73 5.47
CA LYS A 43 26.17 -13.38 6.79
C LYS A 43 26.16 -12.39 7.96
N SER A 44 26.23 -11.09 7.69
CA SER A 44 26.29 -10.07 8.73
C SER A 44 25.61 -8.77 8.30
N VAL A 45 25.38 -7.89 9.28
CA VAL A 45 24.93 -6.51 9.02
C VAL A 45 25.95 -5.79 8.14
N ASP A 46 27.25 -6.01 8.35
CA ASP A 46 28.29 -5.37 7.54
C ASP A 46 28.24 -5.81 6.07
N ASP A 47 28.09 -7.11 5.82
CA ASP A 47 27.92 -7.64 4.45
C ASP A 47 26.68 -7.03 3.78
N PHE A 48 25.57 -6.95 4.51
CA PHE A 48 24.32 -6.41 4.00
C PHE A 48 24.42 -4.93 3.67
N MET A 49 25.06 -4.15 4.55
CA MET A 49 25.23 -2.70 4.39
C MET A 49 26.28 -2.34 3.32
N ALA A 50 27.23 -3.24 3.05
CA ALA A 50 28.24 -3.07 2.01
C ALA A 50 27.66 -3.23 0.59
N ASP A 51 26.66 -4.10 0.40
CA ASP A 51 25.99 -4.26 -0.88
C ASP A 51 24.82 -3.28 -1.03
N SER A 52 25.09 -2.16 -1.68
CA SER A 52 24.07 -1.12 -1.93
C SER A 52 22.86 -1.61 -2.74
N ARG A 53 23.03 -2.61 -3.62
CA ARG A 53 21.92 -3.13 -4.43
C ARG A 53 20.99 -3.98 -3.58
N LEU A 54 21.54 -4.87 -2.74
CA LEU A 54 20.74 -5.65 -1.78
C LEU A 54 20.05 -4.75 -0.76
N TYR A 55 20.79 -3.77 -0.21
CA TYR A 55 20.28 -2.80 0.74
C TYR A 55 19.09 -2.00 0.19
N ASN A 56 19.24 -1.39 -0.99
CA ASN A 56 18.19 -0.59 -1.63
C ASN A 56 16.99 -1.45 -2.04
N TYR A 57 17.24 -2.66 -2.58
CA TYR A 57 16.17 -3.58 -2.96
C TYR A 57 15.32 -3.98 -1.75
N ALA A 58 15.97 -4.34 -0.65
CA ALA A 58 15.30 -4.71 0.58
C ALA A 58 14.53 -3.52 1.17
N LEU A 59 15.12 -2.33 1.28
CA LEU A 59 14.39 -1.15 1.77
C LEU A 59 13.16 -0.84 0.92
N LYS A 60 13.30 -0.89 -0.41
CA LYS A 60 12.17 -0.70 -1.31
C LYS A 60 11.09 -1.74 -1.06
N ALA A 61 11.42 -3.01 -0.89
CA ALA A 61 10.43 -4.05 -0.59
C ALA A 61 9.60 -3.76 0.67
N PHE A 62 10.15 -3.05 1.65
CA PHE A 62 9.44 -2.66 2.88
C PHE A 62 8.87 -1.24 2.82
N GLY A 63 8.92 -0.57 1.66
CA GLY A 63 8.44 0.81 1.49
C GLY A 63 9.31 1.86 2.19
N LEU A 64 10.55 1.52 2.52
CA LEU A 64 11.52 2.36 3.23
C LEU A 64 12.56 3.00 2.28
N GLU A 65 12.25 3.06 0.98
CA GLU A 65 13.15 3.58 -0.07
C GLU A 65 13.61 5.03 0.21
N ASP A 66 12.69 5.89 0.67
CA ASP A 66 12.99 7.29 1.03
C ASP A 66 14.01 7.41 2.17
N MET A 67 14.22 6.35 2.95
CA MET A 67 15.12 6.31 4.10
C MET A 67 16.45 5.61 3.77
N ALA A 68 16.69 5.25 2.50
CA ALA A 68 17.93 4.61 2.06
C ALA A 68 19.19 5.48 2.29
N PHE A 69 19.04 6.80 2.40
CA PHE A 69 20.17 7.67 2.76
C PHE A 69 20.60 7.51 4.23
N ALA A 70 19.71 7.06 5.12
CA ALA A 70 19.92 6.99 6.55
C ALA A 70 20.64 5.69 6.98
N LYS A 71 21.80 5.41 6.37
CA LYS A 71 22.53 4.14 6.56
C LYS A 71 22.86 3.82 8.03
N ALA A 72 23.26 4.82 8.82
CA ALA A 72 23.59 4.62 10.24
C ALA A 72 22.36 4.20 11.06
N PHE A 73 21.19 4.76 10.72
CA PHE A 73 19.92 4.43 11.36
C PHE A 73 19.48 3.00 11.03
N VAL A 74 19.52 2.62 9.75
CA VAL A 74 19.17 1.25 9.34
C VAL A 74 20.15 0.22 9.91
N ARG A 75 21.45 0.54 9.93
CA ARG A 75 22.46 -0.28 10.61
C ARG A 75 22.08 -0.51 12.08
N LYS A 76 21.76 0.55 12.82
CA LYS A 76 21.38 0.45 14.23
C LYS A 76 20.16 -0.44 14.44
N ILE A 77 19.14 -0.32 13.60
CA ILE A 77 17.94 -1.18 13.62
C ILE A 77 18.31 -2.65 13.44
N LEU A 78 19.15 -2.98 12.46
CA LEU A 78 19.56 -4.36 12.19
C LEU A 78 20.49 -4.92 13.28
N THR A 79 21.35 -4.08 13.86
CA THR A 79 22.27 -4.48 14.92
C THR A 79 21.57 -4.72 16.25
N GLU A 80 20.62 -3.88 16.64
CA GLU A 80 19.84 -4.08 17.87
C GLU A 80 18.75 -5.16 17.72
N GLY A 81 18.31 -5.43 16.49
CA GLY A 81 17.32 -6.46 16.18
C GLY A 81 15.95 -6.18 16.82
N ILE A 82 15.28 -7.25 17.24
CA ILE A 82 13.92 -7.17 17.81
C ILE A 82 13.76 -7.88 19.16
N LYS A 83 14.78 -8.58 19.67
CA LYS A 83 14.66 -9.40 20.89
C LYS A 83 14.48 -8.57 22.16
N SER A 84 15.20 -7.46 22.27
CA SER A 84 15.09 -6.57 23.43
C SER A 84 13.88 -5.65 23.26
N ASP A 85 13.05 -5.52 24.30
CA ASP A 85 11.98 -4.51 24.34
C ASP A 85 12.54 -3.09 24.15
N ASP A 86 13.80 -2.88 24.53
CA ASP A 86 14.49 -1.61 24.38
C ASP A 86 15.08 -1.36 22.99
N ALA A 87 15.09 -2.36 22.11
CA ALA A 87 15.61 -2.26 20.76
C ALA A 87 14.89 -1.16 19.98
N MET A 88 15.65 -0.39 19.22
CA MET A 88 15.17 0.76 18.46
C MET A 88 13.96 0.41 17.59
N ALA A 89 13.99 -0.75 16.91
CA ALA A 89 12.89 -1.21 16.06
C ALA A 89 11.56 -1.37 16.82
N ASN A 90 11.61 -1.77 18.10
CA ASN A 90 10.42 -1.95 18.94
C ASN A 90 9.82 -0.63 19.43
N LYS A 91 10.66 0.41 19.57
CA LYS A 91 10.26 1.75 20.04
C LYS A 91 9.75 2.66 18.94
N LEU A 92 9.99 2.34 17.68
CA LEU A 92 9.54 3.15 16.55
C LEU A 92 8.02 3.04 16.36
N THR A 93 7.41 4.19 16.09
CA THR A 93 6.00 4.29 15.68
C THR A 93 5.77 3.58 14.35
N ASP A 94 6.67 3.79 13.38
CA ASP A 94 6.62 3.14 12.06
C ASP A 94 7.02 1.66 12.16
N LYS A 95 6.02 0.79 12.08
CA LYS A 95 6.18 -0.66 12.25
C LYS A 95 6.95 -1.33 11.11
N ARG A 96 7.12 -0.66 9.96
CA ARG A 96 7.87 -1.22 8.83
C ARG A 96 9.33 -1.48 9.18
N TYR A 97 9.91 -0.71 10.11
CA TYR A 97 11.26 -0.96 10.62
C TYR A 97 11.35 -2.22 11.47
N LYS A 98 10.33 -2.49 12.31
CA LYS A 98 10.24 -3.75 13.06
C LYS A 98 10.06 -4.93 12.12
N GLU A 99 9.21 -4.81 11.11
CA GLU A 99 9.04 -5.84 10.07
C GLU A 99 10.37 -6.12 9.34
N PHE A 100 11.10 -5.06 8.98
CA PHE A 100 12.40 -5.15 8.32
C PHE A 100 13.43 -5.88 9.20
N ALA A 101 13.57 -5.48 10.47
CA ALA A 101 14.47 -6.11 11.42
C ALA A 101 14.08 -7.57 11.74
N THR A 102 12.79 -7.89 11.72
CA THR A 102 12.29 -9.26 11.93
C THR A 102 12.69 -10.19 10.78
N VAL A 103 12.68 -9.68 9.54
CA VAL A 103 13.07 -10.46 8.36
C VAL A 103 14.59 -10.59 8.26
N PHE A 104 15.33 -9.52 8.50
CA PHE A 104 16.79 -9.50 8.52
C PHE A 104 17.35 -9.57 9.95
N ASP A 105 16.94 -10.61 10.68
CA ASP A 105 17.24 -10.80 12.10
C ASP A 105 18.67 -11.30 12.34
N PHE A 106 19.66 -10.43 12.09
CA PHE A 106 21.09 -10.74 12.30
C PHE A 106 21.44 -10.86 13.79
N GLU A 107 20.73 -10.17 14.69
CA GLU A 107 20.90 -10.31 16.15
C GLU A 107 20.40 -11.68 16.64
N GLY A 108 19.27 -12.15 16.10
CA GLY A 108 18.69 -13.44 16.45
C GLY A 108 19.33 -14.64 15.80
N LYS A 109 19.58 -14.54 14.50
CA LYS A 109 19.96 -15.68 13.65
C LYS A 109 21.40 -15.61 13.17
N GLY A 110 22.11 -14.51 13.43
CA GLY A 110 23.49 -14.32 12.96
C GLY A 110 23.61 -14.53 11.45
N ALA A 111 24.54 -15.40 11.07
CA ALA A 111 24.85 -15.77 9.69
C ALA A 111 23.68 -16.44 8.92
N GLU A 112 22.63 -16.89 9.62
CA GLU A 112 21.48 -17.56 9.03
C GLU A 112 20.31 -16.61 8.72
N ALA A 113 20.39 -15.34 9.12
CA ALA A 113 19.30 -14.36 8.97
C ALA A 113 18.74 -14.29 7.53
N THR A 114 19.60 -14.43 6.53
CA THR A 114 19.29 -14.34 5.10
C THR A 114 18.94 -15.67 4.43
N GLN A 115 18.97 -16.78 5.17
CA GLN A 115 18.64 -18.11 4.64
C GLN A 115 17.14 -18.42 4.72
N SER A 116 16.38 -17.63 5.47
CA SER A 116 14.95 -17.85 5.63
C SER A 116 14.18 -17.56 4.35
N THR A 117 13.10 -18.30 4.10
CA THR A 117 12.16 -18.01 3.01
C THR A 117 11.64 -16.57 3.07
N ALA A 118 11.46 -16.03 4.28
CA ALA A 118 11.04 -14.65 4.50
C ALA A 118 12.07 -13.64 3.97
N ALA A 119 13.36 -13.86 4.23
CA ALA A 119 14.46 -13.01 3.76
C ALA A 119 14.81 -13.22 2.27
N GLN A 120 14.38 -14.33 1.67
CA GLN A 120 14.59 -14.61 0.25
C GLN A 120 13.33 -14.29 -0.55
N GLN A 121 12.47 -15.29 -0.76
CA GLN A 121 11.28 -15.15 -1.60
C GLN A 121 10.29 -14.13 -1.02
N GLY A 122 10.15 -14.04 0.31
CA GLY A 122 9.25 -13.07 0.95
C GLY A 122 9.61 -11.62 0.64
N VAL A 123 10.90 -11.28 0.57
CA VAL A 123 11.35 -9.94 0.17
C VAL A 123 11.13 -9.69 -1.33
N VAL A 124 11.30 -10.71 -2.16
CA VAL A 124 10.97 -10.62 -3.60
C VAL A 124 9.49 -10.31 -3.80
N ASP A 125 8.61 -11.05 -3.12
CA ASP A 125 7.16 -10.85 -3.24
C ASP A 125 6.76 -9.45 -2.78
N LYS A 126 7.33 -9.00 -1.66
CA LYS A 126 7.15 -7.63 -1.15
C LYS A 126 7.66 -6.57 -2.14
N TYR A 127 8.81 -6.78 -2.76
CA TYR A 127 9.38 -5.86 -3.76
C TYR A 127 8.46 -5.70 -4.98
N LEU A 128 8.00 -6.82 -5.55
CA LEU A 128 7.10 -6.80 -6.70
C LEU A 128 5.78 -6.09 -6.35
N ARG A 129 5.25 -6.41 -5.17
CA ARG A 129 4.01 -5.82 -4.68
C ARG A 129 4.15 -4.32 -4.39
N GLN A 130 5.25 -3.90 -3.78
CA GLN A 130 5.53 -2.48 -3.56
C GLN A 130 5.71 -1.73 -4.88
N THR A 131 6.40 -2.34 -5.85
CA THR A 131 6.62 -1.72 -7.16
C THR A 131 5.30 -1.53 -7.90
N LEU A 132 4.42 -2.54 -7.91
CA LEU A 132 3.06 -2.44 -8.44
C LEU A 132 2.26 -1.30 -7.79
N GLU A 133 2.31 -1.20 -6.46
CA GLU A 133 1.61 -0.16 -5.71
C GLU A 133 2.15 1.24 -6.02
N THR A 134 3.47 1.40 -6.11
CA THR A 134 4.12 2.67 -6.47
C THR A 134 3.78 3.09 -7.91
N GLU A 135 3.81 2.16 -8.87
CA GLU A 135 3.39 2.42 -10.26
C GLU A 135 1.93 2.87 -10.33
N ALA A 136 1.03 2.17 -9.63
CA ALA A 136 -0.39 2.54 -9.58
C ALA A 136 -0.57 3.93 -8.94
N GLY A 137 0.17 4.21 -7.87
CA GLY A 137 0.17 5.50 -7.17
C GLY A 137 0.65 6.67 -8.01
N SER A 138 1.61 6.43 -8.91
CA SER A 138 2.08 7.47 -9.83
C SER A 138 0.99 7.98 -10.77
N GLN A 139 -0.04 7.16 -11.03
CA GLN A 139 -1.21 7.52 -11.82
C GLN A 139 -2.36 8.02 -10.94
N ASN A 140 -2.61 7.34 -9.81
CA ASN A 140 -3.65 7.70 -8.86
C ASN A 140 -3.25 7.24 -7.45
N GLU A 141 -2.95 8.20 -6.58
CA GLU A 141 -2.52 7.97 -5.21
C GLU A 141 -3.58 7.19 -4.39
N GLY A 142 -4.87 7.42 -4.64
CA GLY A 142 -5.96 6.65 -4.04
C GLY A 142 -5.87 5.16 -4.38
N VAL A 143 -5.48 4.81 -5.60
CA VAL A 143 -5.29 3.39 -5.98
C VAL A 143 -4.16 2.75 -5.17
N ARG A 144 -3.04 3.46 -4.98
CA ARG A 144 -1.94 2.98 -4.14
C ARG A 144 -2.39 2.73 -2.70
N LEU A 145 -3.08 3.69 -2.09
CA LEU A 145 -3.58 3.55 -0.72
C LEU A 145 -4.56 2.38 -0.58
N ALA A 146 -5.44 2.18 -1.57
CA ALA A 146 -6.37 1.04 -1.59
C ALA A 146 -5.65 -0.31 -1.71
N LEU A 147 -4.68 -0.44 -2.62
CA LEU A 147 -3.88 -1.65 -2.78
C LEU A 147 -3.01 -1.95 -1.55
N TYR A 148 -2.45 -0.90 -0.94
CA TYR A 148 -1.66 -1.00 0.28
C TYR A 148 -2.51 -1.46 1.47
N PHE A 149 -3.69 -0.86 1.66
CA PHE A 149 -4.64 -1.29 2.69
C PHE A 149 -5.09 -2.73 2.46
N GLN A 150 -5.45 -3.10 1.22
CA GLN A 150 -5.82 -4.48 0.88
C GLN A 150 -4.73 -5.50 1.24
N ARG A 151 -3.45 -5.13 1.05
CA ARG A 151 -2.30 -5.97 1.42
C ARG A 151 -2.15 -6.11 2.94
N LYS A 152 -2.26 -5.00 3.66
CA LYS A 152 -1.95 -4.92 5.09
C LYS A 152 -3.12 -5.34 5.97
N ALA A 153 -4.36 -5.21 5.50
CA ALA A 153 -5.57 -5.46 6.28
C ALA A 153 -5.52 -6.78 7.08
N PRO A 154 -5.18 -7.96 6.52
CA PRO A 154 -5.18 -9.21 7.29
C PRO A 154 -4.18 -9.24 8.45
N THR A 155 -3.17 -8.36 8.44
CA THR A 155 -2.18 -8.25 9.52
C THR A 155 -2.60 -7.26 10.61
N LEU A 156 -3.67 -6.50 10.41
CA LEU A 156 -4.12 -5.47 11.34
C LEU A 156 -4.99 -6.08 12.44
N THR A 157 -4.49 -6.03 13.68
CA THR A 157 -5.16 -6.59 14.86
C THR A 157 -5.69 -5.52 15.81
N ASN A 158 -5.21 -4.28 15.69
CA ASN A 158 -5.58 -3.17 16.57
C ASN A 158 -5.35 -1.80 15.91
N ALA A 159 -5.89 -0.74 16.51
CA ALA A 159 -5.80 0.60 15.93
C ALA A 159 -4.40 1.22 15.95
N TYR A 160 -3.53 0.82 16.89
CA TYR A 160 -2.15 1.33 16.96
C TYR A 160 -1.31 0.90 15.75
N GLU A 161 -1.62 -0.24 15.13
CA GLU A 161 -0.98 -0.67 13.89
C GLU A 161 -1.36 0.21 12.70
N ILE A 162 -2.59 0.71 12.67
CA ILE A 162 -3.01 1.73 11.69
C ILE A 162 -2.29 3.04 11.98
N LEU A 163 -2.30 3.50 13.24
CA LEU A 163 -1.68 4.77 13.65
C LEU A 163 -0.16 4.79 13.47
N GLY A 164 0.48 3.61 13.48
CA GLY A 164 1.89 3.43 13.18
C GLY A 164 2.25 3.62 11.71
N ASP A 165 1.28 3.65 10.80
CA ASP A 165 1.52 3.67 9.36
C ASP A 165 0.80 4.85 8.69
N LYS A 166 1.59 5.79 8.16
CA LYS A 166 1.05 7.01 7.54
C LYS A 166 0.08 6.74 6.39
N ALA A 167 0.31 5.70 5.60
CA ALA A 167 -0.58 5.35 4.49
C ALA A 167 -1.92 4.81 5.03
N LEU A 168 -1.90 3.98 6.07
CA LEU A 168 -3.12 3.48 6.72
C LEU A 168 -3.88 4.61 7.42
N VAL A 169 -3.19 5.52 8.13
CA VAL A 169 -3.81 6.71 8.72
C VAL A 169 -4.50 7.55 7.65
N SER A 170 -3.81 7.87 6.55
CA SER A 170 -4.37 8.67 5.46
C SER A 170 -5.60 8.00 4.82
N MET A 171 -5.54 6.69 4.61
CA MET A 171 -6.64 5.90 4.07
C MET A 171 -7.86 5.93 5.01
N ILE A 172 -7.67 5.68 6.31
CA ILE A 172 -8.75 5.68 7.31
C ILE A 172 -9.35 7.09 7.48
N GLN A 173 -8.52 8.12 7.56
CA GLN A 173 -8.99 9.50 7.65
C GLN A 173 -9.86 9.87 6.45
N THR A 174 -9.41 9.52 5.24
CA THR A 174 -10.18 9.77 4.02
C THR A 174 -11.49 8.97 4.02
N THR A 175 -11.46 7.70 4.42
CA THR A 175 -12.63 6.80 4.46
C THR A 175 -13.77 7.35 5.32
N PHE A 176 -13.42 7.99 6.44
CA PHE A 176 -14.39 8.53 7.39
C PHE A 176 -14.56 10.04 7.31
N GLY A 177 -13.90 10.72 6.36
CA GLY A 177 -13.96 12.17 6.21
C GLY A 177 -13.37 12.93 7.41
N TRP A 178 -12.41 12.33 8.10
CA TRP A 178 -11.75 12.90 9.25
C TRP A 178 -10.64 13.87 8.82
N PRO A 179 -10.59 15.10 9.37
CA PRO A 179 -9.51 16.03 9.07
C PRO A 179 -8.16 15.50 9.59
N SER A 180 -7.07 15.84 8.90
CA SER A 180 -5.70 15.47 9.29
C SER A 180 -5.31 16.03 10.66
N THR A 181 -5.99 17.07 11.16
CA THR A 181 -5.78 17.64 12.49
C THR A 181 -6.12 16.67 13.63
N ILE A 182 -6.91 15.62 13.37
CA ILE A 182 -7.13 14.55 14.36
C ILE A 182 -5.83 13.84 14.73
N SER A 183 -4.84 13.80 13.83
CA SER A 183 -3.52 13.23 14.14
C SER A 183 -2.75 13.97 15.24
N ASN A 184 -3.17 15.19 15.61
CA ASN A 184 -2.61 15.95 16.72
C ASN A 184 -3.24 15.60 18.08
N ALA A 185 -4.35 14.85 18.09
CA ALA A 185 -4.98 14.41 19.32
C ALA A 185 -4.13 13.34 20.02
N ASP A 186 -4.45 13.08 21.29
CA ASP A 186 -3.86 11.97 22.03
C ASP A 186 -4.04 10.63 21.29
N ILE A 187 -2.99 9.80 21.29
CA ILE A 187 -2.96 8.55 20.51
C ILE A 187 -4.06 7.58 20.93
N ASP A 188 -4.42 7.52 22.21
CA ASP A 188 -5.43 6.61 22.74
C ASP A 188 -6.82 7.07 22.28
N LYS A 189 -7.03 8.38 22.17
CA LYS A 189 -8.27 8.94 21.61
C LYS A 189 -8.40 8.64 20.13
N GLN A 190 -7.32 8.78 19.37
CA GLN A 190 -7.29 8.39 17.96
C GLN A 190 -7.59 6.90 17.79
N ALA A 191 -6.97 6.05 18.61
CA ALA A 191 -7.18 4.60 18.58
C ALA A 191 -8.65 4.24 18.84
N LYS A 192 -9.24 4.83 19.88
CA LYS A 192 -10.66 4.64 20.20
C LYS A 192 -11.59 5.07 19.05
N MET A 193 -11.33 6.22 18.42
CA MET A 193 -12.12 6.67 17.27
C MET A 193 -12.07 5.66 16.11
N ILE A 194 -10.91 5.04 15.87
CA ILE A 194 -10.73 4.01 14.86
C ILE A 194 -11.49 2.74 15.27
N GLU A 195 -11.35 2.26 16.51
CA GLU A 195 -12.02 1.08 17.04
C GLU A 195 -13.56 1.21 17.00
N ASP A 196 -14.10 2.41 17.21
CA ASP A 196 -15.53 2.70 17.10
C ASP A 196 -16.07 2.55 15.66
N LYS A 197 -15.19 2.59 14.65
CA LYS A 197 -15.57 2.50 13.22
C LYS A 197 -15.11 1.23 12.55
N ILE A 198 -14.13 0.55 13.12
CA ILE A 198 -13.42 -0.56 12.50
C ILE A 198 -13.47 -1.78 13.42
N ASP A 199 -14.09 -2.84 12.93
CA ASP A 199 -14.03 -4.17 13.51
C ASP A 199 -12.75 -4.90 13.07
N PHE A 200 -11.72 -4.90 13.93
CA PHE A 200 -10.45 -5.57 13.66
C PHE A 200 -10.58 -7.09 13.53
N THR A 201 -11.62 -7.69 14.12
CA THR A 201 -11.84 -9.15 14.01
C THR A 201 -12.21 -9.57 12.58
N LYS A 202 -12.69 -8.63 11.76
CA LYS A 202 -13.05 -8.84 10.36
C LYS A 202 -11.98 -8.41 9.36
N MET A 203 -10.79 -8.02 9.81
CA MET A 203 -9.74 -7.53 8.92
C MET A 203 -9.16 -8.59 7.97
N SER A 204 -9.35 -9.87 8.29
CA SER A 204 -9.02 -10.98 7.40
C SER A 204 -10.17 -11.36 6.44
N ASP A 205 -11.36 -10.79 6.61
CA ASP A 205 -12.52 -11.04 5.73
C ASP A 205 -12.42 -10.18 4.46
N PRO A 206 -12.25 -10.78 3.27
CA PRO A 206 -12.13 -10.04 2.01
C PRO A 206 -13.33 -9.13 1.71
N ASP A 207 -14.54 -9.52 2.11
CA ASP A 207 -15.76 -8.75 1.84
C ASP A 207 -15.82 -7.52 2.74
N TYR A 208 -15.42 -7.65 4.00
CA TYR A 208 -15.31 -6.53 4.93
C TYR A 208 -14.26 -5.51 4.46
N VAL A 209 -13.08 -5.99 4.08
CA VAL A 209 -12.00 -5.15 3.52
C VAL A 209 -12.46 -4.45 2.23
N SER A 210 -13.15 -5.17 1.34
CA SER A 210 -13.69 -4.63 0.09
C SER A 210 -14.71 -3.51 0.33
N LYS A 211 -15.55 -3.61 1.35
CA LYS A 211 -16.50 -2.55 1.74
C LYS A 211 -15.78 -1.28 2.23
N LEU A 212 -14.73 -1.43 3.05
CA LEU A 212 -13.91 -0.30 3.50
C LEU A 212 -13.23 0.38 2.32
N ILE A 213 -12.64 -0.40 1.40
CA ILE A 213 -12.00 0.14 0.18
C ILE A 213 -13.02 0.83 -0.74
N SER A 214 -14.22 0.26 -0.89
CA SER A 214 -15.29 0.89 -1.69
C SER A 214 -15.70 2.24 -1.11
N ARG A 215 -15.84 2.34 0.22
CA ARG A 215 -16.12 3.61 0.89
C ARG A 215 -14.96 4.60 0.74
N PHE A 216 -13.73 4.12 0.95
CA PHE A 216 -12.52 4.93 0.79
C PHE A 216 -12.42 5.54 -0.60
N THR A 217 -12.51 4.72 -1.65
CA THR A 217 -12.36 5.17 -3.04
C THR A 217 -13.43 6.18 -3.44
N ALA A 218 -14.68 6.01 -2.96
CA ALA A 218 -15.73 7.01 -3.14
C ALA A 218 -15.39 8.35 -2.46
N MET A 219 -14.96 8.33 -1.20
CA MET A 219 -14.56 9.54 -0.47
C MET A 219 -13.31 10.19 -1.05
N TYR A 220 -12.36 9.38 -1.53
CA TYR A 220 -11.14 9.85 -2.15
C TYR A 220 -11.43 10.58 -3.46
N GLU A 221 -12.29 10.01 -4.31
CA GLU A 221 -12.70 10.61 -5.59
C GLU A 221 -13.47 11.93 -5.38
N MET A 222 -14.29 12.03 -4.34
CA MET A 222 -14.96 13.29 -3.99
C MET A 222 -13.97 14.41 -3.64
N ASN A 223 -12.88 14.07 -2.95
CA ASN A 223 -11.86 15.03 -2.53
C ASN A 223 -10.79 15.26 -3.62
N ASN A 224 -10.67 14.35 -4.59
CA ASN A 224 -9.69 14.39 -5.68
C ASN A 224 -10.39 14.07 -7.01
N PRO A 225 -11.29 14.96 -7.49
CA PRO A 225 -12.10 14.67 -8.66
C PRO A 225 -11.23 14.45 -9.89
N THR A 226 -11.30 13.26 -10.48
CA THR A 226 -10.73 13.04 -11.81
C THR A 226 -11.66 13.64 -12.87
N ALA A 227 -11.11 14.11 -14.00
CA ALA A 227 -11.84 14.82 -15.06
C ALA A 227 -13.01 14.05 -15.70
N SER A 228 -13.24 12.79 -15.30
CA SER A 228 -14.27 11.87 -15.82
C SER A 228 -15.49 11.71 -14.89
N SER A 229 -15.51 12.33 -13.70
CA SER A 229 -16.32 11.87 -12.55
C SER A 229 -17.55 12.68 -12.07
N PRO A 230 -18.26 13.55 -12.83
CA PRO A 230 -19.52 14.09 -12.31
C PRO A 230 -20.64 13.04 -12.17
N ALA A 231 -20.65 12.00 -13.02
CA ALA A 231 -21.79 11.08 -13.15
C ALA A 231 -21.75 9.85 -12.22
N SER A 232 -20.56 9.38 -11.82
CA SER A 232 -20.36 8.11 -11.10
C SER A 232 -20.61 8.20 -9.59
N ILE A 233 -20.44 9.38 -8.98
CA ILE A 233 -20.64 9.59 -7.54
C ILE A 233 -22.13 9.58 -7.18
N ALA A 234 -22.99 10.15 -8.03
CA ALA A 234 -24.43 10.18 -7.81
C ALA A 234 -25.06 8.78 -7.91
N SER A 235 -24.58 7.94 -8.84
CA SER A 235 -25.09 6.58 -9.02
C SER A 235 -24.75 5.64 -7.84
N LEU A 236 -23.58 5.81 -7.21
CA LEU A 236 -23.19 5.01 -6.04
C LEU A 236 -23.89 5.44 -4.75
N LEU A 237 -24.12 6.74 -4.53
CA LEU A 237 -24.74 7.24 -3.29
C LEU A 237 -26.25 6.98 -3.24
N LEU A 238 -26.92 6.85 -4.37
CA LEU A 238 -28.38 6.75 -4.48
C LEU A 238 -28.89 5.32 -4.67
N GLY A 239 -28.04 4.30 -4.62
CA GLY A 239 -28.45 2.89 -4.73
C GLY A 239 -29.13 2.51 -6.05
N GLY A 240 -28.90 3.30 -7.12
CA GLY A 240 -29.58 3.13 -8.40
C GLY A 240 -28.95 2.02 -9.25
N THR A 241 -29.76 1.03 -9.65
CA THR A 241 -29.42 0.11 -10.74
C THR A 241 -29.01 0.92 -11.97
N SER A 242 -27.85 0.61 -12.53
CA SER A 242 -27.27 1.20 -13.73
C SER A 242 -28.29 1.61 -14.79
N SER A 243 -28.61 2.91 -14.84
CA SER A 243 -29.14 3.51 -16.06
C SER A 243 -27.93 3.80 -16.96
N VAL A 244 -27.94 3.20 -18.14
CA VAL A 244 -27.01 3.51 -19.22
C VAL A 244 -27.07 5.02 -19.46
N GLY A 245 -26.05 5.73 -19.02
CA GLY A 245 -25.93 7.17 -19.22
C GLY A 245 -25.76 7.42 -20.71
N ILE A 246 -26.79 7.97 -21.36
CA ILE A 246 -26.64 8.58 -22.68
C ILE A 246 -25.64 9.72 -22.50
N SER A 247 -24.47 9.63 -23.12
CA SER A 247 -23.42 10.64 -23.03
C SER A 247 -23.98 12.01 -23.46
N MET A 248 -23.61 13.08 -22.76
CA MET A 248 -23.98 14.46 -23.13
C MET A 248 -23.58 14.80 -24.58
N ASP A 249 -22.57 14.12 -25.11
CA ASP A 249 -22.15 14.21 -26.52
C ASP A 249 -23.16 13.62 -27.50
N ILE A 250 -23.92 12.60 -27.11
CA ILE A 250 -25.03 12.03 -27.91
C ILE A 250 -26.25 12.96 -27.86
N LEU A 251 -26.52 13.58 -26.71
CA LEU A 251 -27.59 14.57 -26.57
C LEU A 251 -27.29 15.85 -27.37
N SER A 252 -26.03 16.30 -27.40
CA SER A 252 -25.62 17.47 -28.20
C SER A 252 -25.62 17.21 -29.70
N THR A 253 -25.27 15.99 -30.14
CA THR A 253 -25.41 15.59 -31.55
C THR A 253 -26.87 15.45 -31.99
N LEU A 254 -27.77 14.97 -31.11
CA LEU A 254 -29.21 14.92 -31.39
C LEU A 254 -29.85 16.32 -31.46
N GLN A 255 -29.38 17.29 -30.68
CA GLN A 255 -29.86 18.68 -30.74
C GLN A 255 -29.43 19.42 -32.02
N ASN A 256 -28.29 19.03 -32.61
CA ASN A 256 -27.82 19.58 -33.88
C ASN A 256 -28.44 18.89 -35.11
N PHE A 257 -29.20 17.81 -34.92
CA PHE A 257 -30.01 17.22 -35.98
C PHE A 257 -31.23 18.10 -36.25
N LYS A 258 -31.07 19.06 -37.16
CA LYS A 258 -32.18 19.82 -37.74
C LYS A 258 -32.99 18.84 -38.60
N PRO A 259 -34.28 18.58 -38.33
CA PRO A 259 -35.08 17.71 -39.19
C PRO A 259 -35.26 18.43 -40.54
N GLY A 260 -34.55 17.94 -41.56
CA GLY A 260 -34.74 18.38 -42.93
C GLY A 260 -36.13 17.97 -43.40
N GLY A 261 -37.04 18.93 -43.47
CA GLY A 261 -38.38 18.76 -44.02
C GLY A 261 -38.43 19.20 -45.48
N ARG A 262 -38.71 18.22 -46.34
CA ARG A 262 -39.42 18.22 -47.64
C ARG A 262 -39.10 19.30 -48.68
#